data_AF-A0A7C9HLL7-F1
#
_entry.id   AF-A0A7C9HLL7-F1
#
_cell.length_a   1.000
_cell.length_b   1.000
_cell.length_c   1.000
_cell.angle_alpha   90.00
_cell.angle_beta   90.00
_cell.angle_gamma   90.00
#
_symmetry.space_group_name_H-M   'P 1'
#
loop_
_entity.id
_entity.type
_entity.pdbx_description
1 polymer ?
#
loop_
_entity_poly.entity_id
_entity_poly.type
_entity_poly.pdbx_seq_one_letter_code
_entity_poly.pdbx_strand_id
1 'polypeptide(L)' 'MNILLLLVPLALMLLVVAIVAFAWAVRGGQFEDLETPALSILADDEAPPAPPERNDDA' A
#
# COMPACT_ATOMS: atom_id res chain seq x y z
N MET A 1 30.98 4.57 33.45
CA MET A 1 31.17 5.33 32.20
C MET A 1 31.54 4.46 30.98
N ASN A 2 31.20 3.15 30.97
CA ASN A 2 31.56 2.23 29.86
C ASN A 2 30.37 1.92 28.94
N ILE A 3 29.14 2.02 29.47
CA ILE A 3 27.91 1.70 28.73
C ILE A 3 27.66 2.63 27.54
N LEU A 4 28.13 3.88 27.61
CA LEU A 4 28.02 4.83 26.51
C LEU A 4 28.78 4.35 25.26
N LEU A 5 29.91 3.65 25.44
CA LEU A 5 30.66 3.07 24.32
C LEU A 5 29.90 1.96 23.60
N LEU A 6 28.90 1.34 24.25
CA LEU A 6 28.02 0.34 23.65
C LEU A 6 26.72 0.97 23.11
N LEU A 7 26.15 1.92 23.85
CA LEU A 7 24.88 2.58 23.49
C LEU A 7 25.02 3.46 22.24
N VAL A 8 26.13 4.18 22.09
CA VAL A 8 26.35 5.06 20.92
C VAL A 8 26.36 4.27 19.60
N PRO A 9 27.19 3.21 19.42
CA PRO A 9 27.17 2.44 18.18
C PRO A 9 25.85 1.69 17.98
N LEU A 10 25.21 1.21 19.06
CA LEU A 10 23.91 0.56 18.97
C LEU A 10 22.83 1.54 18.46
N ALA A 11 22.79 2.77 18.96
CA ALA A 11 21.87 3.79 18.50
C ALA A 11 22.10 4.16 17.03
N LEU A 12 23.36 4.30 16.60
CA LEU A 12 23.71 4.54 15.20
C LEU A 12 23.28 3.37 14.30
N MET A 13 23.46 2.12 14.75
CA MET A 13 23.00 0.95 14.02
C MET A 13 21.47 0.97 13.84
N LEU A 14 20.72 1.25 14.92
CA LEU A 14 19.25 1.37 14.85
C LEU A 14 18.81 2.52 13.93
N LEU A 15 19.52 3.65 13.95
CA LEU A 15 19.26 4.77 13.04
C LEU A 15 19.44 4.37 11.58
N VAL A 16 20.52 3.66 11.25
CA VAL A 16 20.77 3.16 9.88
C VAL A 16 19.67 2.19 9.45
N VAL A 17 19.29 1.26 10.32
CA VAL A 17 18.19 0.31 10.06
C VAL A 17 16.88 1.05 9.78
N ALA A 18 16.56 2.06 10.58
CA ALA A 18 15.35 2.87 10.39
C ALA A 18 15.37 3.61 9.03
N ILE A 19 16.50 4.19 8.63
CA ILE A 19 16.65 4.88 7.34
C ILE A 19 16.48 3.90 6.18
N VAL A 20 17.08 2.71 6.26
CA VAL A 20 16.96 1.67 5.21
C VAL A 20 15.51 1.18 5.09
N ALA A 21 14.87 0.89 6.22
CA ALA A 21 13.47 0.47 6.25
C ALA A 21 12.54 1.54 5.66
N PHE A 22 12.77 2.81 6.02
CA PHE A 22 12.02 3.94 5.48
C PHE A 22 12.22 4.09 3.96
N ALA A 23 13.47 4.05 3.49
CA ALA A 23 13.77 4.15 2.06
C ALA A 23 13.16 2.98 1.26
N TRP A 24 13.14 1.77 1.82
CA TRP A 24 12.47 0.62 1.22
C TRP A 24 10.95 0.81 1.14
N ALA A 25 10.32 1.29 2.21
CA ALA A 25 8.88 1.56 2.24
C ALA A 25 8.47 2.63 1.21
N VAL A 26 9.24 3.71 1.08
CA VAL A 26 9.00 4.78 0.09
C VAL A 26 9.15 4.26 -1.34
N ARG A 27 10.18 3.45 -1.63
CA ARG A 27 10.37 2.84 -2.96
C ARG A 27 9.36 1.75 -3.28
N GLY A 28 8.70 1.18 -2.26
CA GLY A 28 7.68 0.14 -2.41
C GLY A 28 6.31 0.66 -2.87
N GLY A 29 6.18 1.95 -3.15
CA GLY A 29 4.93 2.55 -3.68
C GLY A 29 3.74 2.49 -2.73
N GLN A 30 3.95 2.20 -1.43
CA GLN A 30 2.86 2.12 -0.44
C GLN A 30 2.16 3.45 -0.17
N PHE A 31 2.68 4.56 -0.71
CA PHE A 31 2.10 5.89 -0.60
C PHE A 31 1.32 6.31 -1.85
N GLU A 32 1.37 5.53 -2.94
CA GLU A 32 0.65 5.83 -4.20
C GLU A 32 -0.81 5.37 -4.18
N ASP A 33 -1.18 4.44 -3.29
CA ASP A 33 -2.54 3.92 -3.18
C ASP A 33 -3.28 4.40 -1.91
N LEU A 34 -3.24 5.70 -1.65
CA LEU A 34 -4.04 6.34 -0.60
C LEU A 34 -5.40 6.85 -1.11
N GLU A 35 -5.61 6.83 -2.42
CA GLU A 35 -6.72 7.50 -3.10
C GLU A 35 -7.82 6.53 -3.57
N THR A 36 -7.49 5.27 -3.82
CA THR A 36 -8.40 4.26 -4.41
C THR A 36 -9.32 3.50 -3.43
N PRO A 37 -8.99 3.26 -2.14
CA PRO A 37 -9.83 2.40 -1.29
C PRO A 37 -11.25 2.95 -1.08
N ALA A 38 -11.40 4.26 -0.92
CA ALA A 38 -12.67 4.90 -0.62
C ALA A 38 -13.63 5.01 -1.82
N LEU A 39 -13.09 5.01 -3.06
CA LEU A 39 -13.91 5.06 -4.29
C LEU A 39 -14.29 3.65 -4.78
N SER A 40 -13.51 2.62 -4.43
CA SER A 40 -13.81 1.22 -4.81
C SER A 40 -15.13 0.70 -4.23
N ILE A 41 -15.62 1.25 -3.11
CA ILE A 41 -16.88 0.84 -2.49
C ILE A 41 -18.11 1.58 -3.06
N LEU A 42 -17.90 2.67 -3.81
CA LEU A 42 -18.95 3.40 -4.54
C LEU A 42 -18.92 3.13 -6.05
N ALA A 43 -17.85 2.53 -6.56
CA ALA A 43 -17.80 1.98 -7.91
C ALA A 43 -18.61 0.68 -7.91
N ASP A 44 -19.94 0.84 -7.82
CA ASP A 44 -20.91 -0.21 -8.05
C ASP A 44 -20.53 -0.93 -9.35
N ASP A 45 -20.40 -2.25 -9.21
CA ASP A 45 -20.33 -3.24 -10.27
C ASP A 45 -20.88 -2.71 -11.58
N GLU A 46 -19.98 -2.51 -12.53
CA GLU A 46 -20.28 -2.35 -13.94
C GLU A 46 -21.30 -3.43 -14.31
N ALA A 47 -22.57 -3.02 -14.40
CA ALA A 47 -23.70 -3.93 -14.44
C ALA A 47 -23.43 -4.99 -15.53
N PRO A 48 -23.57 -6.30 -15.23
CA PRO A 48 -23.35 -7.33 -16.22
C PRO A 48 -24.16 -6.98 -17.48
N PRO A 49 -23.55 -7.03 -18.68
CA PRO A 49 -24.27 -6.69 -19.90
C PRO A 49 -25.55 -7.53 -19.97
N ALA A 50 -26.69 -6.85 -20.08
CA ALA A 50 -27.99 -7.50 -20.11
C ALA A 50 -28.00 -8.61 -21.17
N PRO A 51 -28.58 -9.79 -20.88
CA PRO A 51 -28.66 -10.87 -21.86
C PRO A 51 -29.34 -10.34 -23.14
N PRO A 52 -28.88 -10.76 -24.33
CA PRO A 52 -29.51 -10.34 -25.57
C PRO A 52 -31.00 -10.72 -25.53
N GLU A 53 -31.89 -9.74 -25.68
CA GLU A 53 -33.31 -9.99 -25.86
C GLU A 53 -33.50 -10.90 -27.08
N ARG A 54 -33.87 -12.15 -26.78
CA ARG A 54 -34.31 -13.11 -27.77
C ARG A 54 -35.76 -12.74 -28.09
N ASN A 55 -35.93 -11.96 -29.15
CA ASN A 55 -37.22 -11.74 -29.79
C ASN A 55 -37.61 -13.03 -30.53
N ASP A 56 -38.23 -13.96 -29.81
CA ASP A 56 -38.91 -15.10 -30.40
C ASP A 56 -40.33 -14.68 -30.79
N ASP A 57 -40.43 -13.91 -31.88
CA ASP A 57 -41.66 -13.77 -32.65
C ASP A 57 -41.72 -14.92 -33.68
N ALA A 58 -42.43 -16.00 -33.34
CA ALA A 58 -42.87 -17.03 -34.29
C ALA A 58 -44.09 -17.82 -33.76
#